data_AF-A0A386ZB69-F1
#
_entry.id   AF-A0A386ZB69-F1
#
_cell.length_a   1.000
_cell.length_b   1.000
_cell.length_c   1.000
_cell.angle_alpha   90.00
_cell.angle_beta   90.00
_cell.angle_gamma   90.00
#
_symmetry.space_group_name_H-M   'P 1'
#
loop_
_entity.id
_entity.type
_entity.pdbx_description
1 polymer ?
#
loop_
_entity_poly.entity_id
_entity_poly.type
_entity_poly.pdbx_seq_one_letter_code
_entity_poly.pdbx_strand_id
1 'polypeptide(L)' 'MAAQWPVPSTDHDIEASLRDHLPAAVVDIYPGVGHEMLWAIPDQVIPRFLDFVRQHDEVRA' A
#
# COMPACT_ATOMS: atom_id res chain seq x y z
N MET A 1 25.58 -4.00 -7.92
CA MET A 1 25.35 -3.88 -6.47
C MET A 1 24.04 -3.15 -6.27
N ALA A 2 22.97 -3.85 -5.88
CA ALA A 2 21.72 -3.20 -5.50
C ALA A 2 21.82 -2.78 -4.03
N ALA A 3 21.41 -1.55 -3.70
CA ALA A 3 21.42 -1.07 -2.32
C ALA A 3 20.48 -1.95 -1.48
N GLN A 4 21.04 -2.63 -0.48
CA GLN A 4 20.24 -3.34 0.53
C GLN A 4 19.71 -2.29 1.50
N TRP A 5 18.48 -1.82 1.26
CA TRP A 5 17.80 -0.93 2.18
C TRP A 5 17.47 -1.70 3.47
N PRO A 6 17.91 -1.23 4.65
CA PRO A 6 17.47 -1.82 5.90
C PRO A 6 16.00 -1.48 6.09
N VAL A 7 15.11 -2.47 6.05
CA VAL A 7 13.72 -2.33 6.51
C VAL A 7 13.63 -2.90 7.94
N PRO A 8 13.71 -2.07 8.99
CA PRO A 8 13.56 -2.53 10.37
C PRO A 8 12.09 -2.39 10.74
N SER A 9 11.26 -3.31 10.25
CA SER A 9 9.92 -3.57 10.78
C SER A 9 9.38 -4.78 10.04
N THR A 10 9.01 -5.79 10.79
CA THR A 10 8.10 -6.82 10.31
C THR A 10 6.85 -6.12 9.78
N ASP A 11 6.28 -6.54 8.64
CA ASP A 11 5.20 -5.81 7.95
C ASP A 11 4.02 -5.39 8.86
N HIS A 12 3.79 -6.14 9.93
CA HIS A 12 2.79 -5.86 10.98
C HIS A 12 3.05 -4.55 11.75
N ASP A 13 4.32 -4.18 11.97
CA ASP A 13 4.67 -2.97 12.73
C ASP A 13 4.43 -1.70 11.89
N ILE A 14 4.57 -1.81 10.56
CA ILE A 14 4.30 -0.71 9.63
C ILE A 14 2.81 -0.43 9.56
N GLU A 15 1.97 -1.47 9.48
CA GLU A 15 0.52 -1.32 9.46
C GLU A 15 0.00 -0.62 10.73
N ALA A 16 0.44 -1.08 11.90
CA ALA A 16 0.05 -0.50 13.18
C ALA A 16 0.46 0.98 13.26
N SER A 17 1.71 1.29 12.90
CA SER A 17 2.22 2.66 12.89
C SER A 17 1.46 3.57 11.91
N LEU A 18 1.14 3.07 10.72
CA LEU A 18 0.39 3.84 9.72
C LEU A 18 -1.02 4.17 10.19
N ARG A 19 -1.73 3.23 10.83
CA ARG A 19 -3.08 3.49 11.34
C ARG A 19 -3.10 4.56 12.42
N ASP A 20 -2.08 4.62 13.27
CA ASP A 20 -1.97 5.63 14.33
C ASP A 20 -1.81 7.06 13.77
N HIS A 21 -1.16 7.21 12.62
CA HIS A 21 -0.83 8.53 12.05
C HIS A 21 -1.72 8.93 10.88
N LEU A 22 -2.28 7.95 10.16
CA LEU A 22 -3.10 8.12 8.96
C LEU A 22 -4.33 7.21 9.08
N PRO A 23 -5.40 7.68 9.74
CA PRO A 23 -6.59 6.87 10.00
C PRO A 23 -7.29 6.35 8.74
N ALA A 24 -7.10 7.02 7.60
CA ALA A 24 -7.62 6.61 6.30
C ALA A 24 -6.68 5.65 5.55
N ALA A 25 -5.52 5.28 6.10
CA ALA A 25 -4.58 4.40 5.43
C ALA A 25 -5.15 2.97 5.33
N VAL A 26 -5.06 2.43 4.11
CA VAL A 26 -5.33 1.02 3.80
C VAL A 26 -3.99 0.36 3.44
N VAL A 27 -3.68 -0.75 4.09
CA VAL A 27 -2.41 -1.48 3.94
C VAL A 27 -2.70 -2.91 3.54
N ASP A 28 -2.00 -3.39 2.52
CA ASP A 28 -2.03 -4.79 2.08
C ASP A 28 -0.65 -5.24 1.66
N ILE A 29 -0.36 -6.50 1.97
CA ILE A 29 0.92 -7.15 1.69
C ILE A 29 0.66 -8.18 0.59
N TYR A 30 1.50 -8.16 -0.45
CA TYR A 30 1.43 -9.09 -1.57
C TYR A 30 2.69 -9.97 -1.55
N PRO A 31 2.61 -11.18 -0.93
CA PRO A 31 3.78 -12.02 -0.76
C PRO A 31 4.41 -12.41 -2.10
N GLY A 32 5.73 -12.34 -2.18
CA GLY A 32 6.47 -12.73 -3.38
C GLY A 32 6.42 -11.71 -4.53
N VAL A 33 5.78 -10.55 -4.35
CA VAL A 33 5.79 -9.45 -5.31
C VAL A 33 6.81 -8.41 -4.86
N GLY A 34 7.74 -8.06 -5.75
CA GLY A 34 8.79 -7.09 -5.49
C GLY A 34 8.35 -5.64 -5.77
N HIS A 35 9.32 -4.81 -6.14
CA HIS A 35 9.09 -3.43 -6.57
C HIS A 35 8.21 -3.39 -7.83
N GLU A 36 7.67 -2.21 -8.16
CA GLU A 36 6.88 -1.99 -9.38
C GLU A 36 5.57 -2.80 -9.43
N MET A 37 4.86 -2.91 -8.31
CA MET A 37 3.62 -3.70 -8.20
C MET A 37 2.55 -3.32 -9.24
N LEU A 38 2.47 -2.04 -9.63
CA LEU A 38 1.58 -1.56 -10.68
C LEU A 38 1.85 -2.24 -12.03
N TRP A 39 3.08 -2.69 -12.29
CA TRP A 39 3.46 -3.43 -13.49
C TRP A 39 3.48 -4.94 -13.28
N ALA A 40 3.79 -5.40 -12.06
CA ALA A 40 3.90 -6.82 -11.75
C ALA A 40 2.54 -7.52 -11.58
N ILE A 41 1.57 -6.84 -10.96
CA ILE A 41 0.23 -7.37 -10.67
C ILE A 41 -0.87 -6.31 -10.94
N PRO A 42 -0.91 -5.72 -12.15
CA PRO A 42 -1.82 -4.63 -12.49
C PRO A 42 -3.28 -4.99 -12.22
N ASP A 43 -3.68 -6.21 -12.55
CA ASP A 43 -5.06 -6.70 -12.39
C ASP A 43 -5.51 -6.83 -10.93
N GLN A 44 -4.57 -6.81 -9.97
CA GLN A 44 -4.87 -6.82 -8.54
C GLN A 44 -4.76 -5.42 -7.92
N VAL A 45 -3.71 -4.68 -8.26
CA VAL A 45 -3.41 -3.39 -7.60
C VAL A 45 -4.28 -2.25 -8.16
N ILE A 46 -4.53 -2.22 -9.47
CA ILE A 46 -5.30 -1.12 -10.09
C ILE A 46 -6.74 -1.07 -9.56
N PRO A 47 -7.51 -2.19 -9.53
CA PRO A 47 -8.87 -2.15 -8.99
C PRO A 47 -8.90 -1.67 -7.54
N ARG A 48 -7.96 -2.15 -6.71
CA ARG A 48 -7.89 -1.78 -5.30
C ARG A 48 -7.59 -0.29 -5.08
N PHE A 49 -6.69 0.27 -5.88
CA PHE A 49 -6.39 1.69 -5.85
C PHE A 49 -7.62 2.53 -6.24
N LEU A 50 -8.33 2.15 -7.31
CA LEU A 50 -9.52 2.88 -7.75
C LEU A 50 -10.67 2.78 -6.74
N ASP A 51 -10.82 1.65 -6.05
CA ASP A 51 -11.81 1.48 -4.99
C ASP A 51 -11.47 2.36 -3.78
N PHE A 52 -10.20 2.47 -3.40
CA PHE A 52 -9.75 3.41 -2.37
C PHE A 52 -10.10 4.86 -2.74
N VAL A 53 -9.72 5.30 -3.94
CA VAL A 53 -10.04 6.66 -4.41
C VAL A 53 -11.54 6.92 -4.37
N ARG A 54 -12.37 5.98 -4.86
CA ARG A 54 -13.83 6.11 -4.84
C ARG A 54 -14.40 6.29 -3.42
N GLN A 55 -13.83 5.63 -2.42
CA GLN A 55 -14.29 5.70 -1.03
C GLN A 55 -13.86 6.98 -0.31
N HIS A 56 -12.79 7.61 -0.75
CA HIS A 56 -12.15 8.73 -0.03
C HIS A 56 -12.20 10.07 -0.78
N ASP A 57 -12.51 10.07 -2.07
CA ASP A 57 -12.53 11.25 -2.95
C ASP A 57 -13.97 11.70 -3.26
N GLU A 58 -14.86 11.64 -2.27
CA GLU A 58 -16.17 12.29 -2.40
C GLU A 58 -15.95 13.80 -2.59
N VAL A 59 -16.16 14.26 -3.82
CA VAL A 59 -16.18 15.69 -4.16
C VAL A 59 -17.33 16.34 -3.38
N ARG A 60 -16.99 17.05 -2.29
CA ARG A 60 -17.95 17.92 -1.61
C ARG A 60 -18.23 19.10 -2.52
N ALA A 61 -19.49 19.20 -2.98
CA ALA A 61 -20.02 20.36 -3.70
C ALA A 61 -20.21 21.56 -2.76
#